data_AF-A0A2D6TX35-F1
#
_entry.id   AF-A0A2D6TX35-F1
#
_cell.length_a   1.000
_cell.length_b   1.000
_cell.length_c   1.000
_cell.angle_alpha   90.00
_cell.angle_beta   90.00
_cell.angle_gamma   90.00
#
_symmetry.space_group_name_H-M   'P 1'
#
loop_
_entity.id
_entity.type
_entity.pdbx_description
1 polymer ?
#
loop_
_entity_poly.entity_id
_entity_poly.type
_entity_poly.pdbx_seq_one_letter_code
_entity_poly.pdbx_strand_id
1 'polypeptide(L)'
;MSTETLLSMSEAAEMVGLTRPTFYRKVEELGISTTDKDGKKKVEVSELIRVFGSEVKMNREEVSKKSADAVQTKLPVSNDTKDLEIRIARLEADLEAEKKLRHEAKESIEYFKGQVALEKEEKNKITLLLEDHNKKQDDAQDLSKEMAALESRIANQETKAKEEQERAQKILRQNQALKKALEAEKTKSFWRKLFG
;
A
#
# COMPACT_ATOMS: atom_id res chain seq x y z
N MET A 1 -24.22 -10.64 -42.11
CA MET A 1 -23.88 -12.06 -42.06
C MET A 1 -24.23 -12.56 -40.67
N SER A 2 -25.44 -13.08 -40.47
CA SER A 2 -25.85 -13.63 -39.17
C SER A 2 -25.21 -15.00 -39.03
N THR A 3 -24.08 -15.08 -38.34
CA THR A 3 -23.50 -16.37 -37.96
C THR A 3 -24.47 -17.04 -37.00
N GLU A 4 -24.98 -18.21 -37.36
CA GLU A 4 -25.81 -19.02 -36.45
C GLU A 4 -24.97 -19.45 -35.24
N THR A 5 -25.03 -18.68 -34.17
CA THR A 5 -24.33 -18.92 -32.89
C THR A 5 -25.16 -19.73 -31.90
N LEU A 6 -26.29 -20.31 -32.34
CA LEU A 6 -27.24 -21.05 -31.48
C LEU A 6 -27.08 -22.55 -31.65
N LEU A 7 -26.61 -23.20 -30.59
CA LEU A 7 -26.42 -24.64 -30.52
C LEU A 7 -27.57 -25.32 -29.81
N SER A 8 -27.89 -26.55 -30.18
CA SER A 8 -28.76 -27.40 -29.36
C SER A 8 -28.09 -27.73 -28.02
N MET A 9 -28.89 -28.08 -27.01
CA MET A 9 -28.37 -28.49 -25.70
C MET A 9 -27.39 -29.68 -25.78
N SER A 10 -27.57 -30.56 -26.77
CA SER A 10 -26.69 -31.72 -26.96
C SER A 10 -25.34 -31.32 -27.56
N GLU A 11 -25.36 -30.47 -28.58
CA GLU A 11 -24.14 -29.93 -29.21
C GLU A 11 -23.34 -29.07 -28.21
N ALA A 12 -24.04 -28.27 -27.42
CA ALA A 12 -23.42 -27.47 -26.36
C ALA A 12 -22.75 -28.34 -25.28
N ALA A 13 -23.39 -29.44 -24.86
CA ALA A 13 -22.79 -30.38 -23.91
C ALA A 13 -21.51 -31.01 -24.45
N GLU A 14 -21.52 -31.43 -25.72
CA GLU A 14 -20.36 -32.02 -26.40
C GLU A 14 -19.23 -30.99 -26.55
N MET A 15 -19.56 -29.74 -26.86
CA MET A 15 -18.59 -28.65 -27.04
C MET A 15 -17.83 -28.31 -25.74
N VAL A 16 -18.51 -28.40 -24.60
CA VAL A 16 -17.93 -28.17 -23.26
C VAL A 16 -17.27 -29.45 -22.71
N GLY A 17 -17.44 -30.59 -23.37
CA GLY A 17 -16.90 -31.87 -22.91
C GLY A 17 -17.64 -32.47 -21.71
N LEU A 18 -18.92 -32.14 -21.54
CA LEU A 18 -19.78 -32.65 -20.47
C LEU A 18 -20.79 -33.68 -21.00
N THR A 19 -21.20 -34.62 -20.13
CA THR A 19 -22.33 -35.49 -20.44
C THR A 19 -23.63 -34.67 -20.46
N ARG A 20 -24.57 -35.01 -21.34
CA ARG A 20 -25.85 -34.28 -21.49
C ARG A 20 -26.53 -34.00 -20.13
N PRO A 21 -26.74 -34.97 -19.23
CA PRO A 21 -27.39 -34.71 -17.94
C PRO A 21 -26.62 -33.72 -17.05
N THR A 22 -25.29 -33.78 -17.10
CA THR A 22 -24.43 -32.85 -16.36
C THR A 22 -24.52 -31.44 -16.92
N PHE A 23 -24.60 -31.31 -18.23
CA PHE A 23 -24.78 -30.03 -18.89
C PHE A 23 -26.14 -29.39 -18.55
N TYR A 24 -27.24 -30.15 -18.59
CA TYR A 24 -28.56 -29.64 -18.18
C TYR A 24 -28.56 -29.14 -16.73
N ARG A 25 -27.95 -29.88 -15.80
CA ARG A 25 -27.81 -29.43 -14.41
C ARG A 25 -26.97 -28.16 -14.31
N LYS A 26 -25.88 -28.07 -15.06
CA LYS A 26 -25.00 -26.89 -15.08
C LYS A 26 -25.67 -25.65 -15.68
N VAL A 27 -26.57 -25.83 -16.63
CA VAL A 27 -27.37 -24.73 -17.21
C VAL A 27 -28.25 -24.09 -16.13
N GLU A 28 -28.88 -24.90 -15.27
CA GLU A 28 -29.68 -24.41 -14.14
C GLU A 28 -28.81 -23.83 -13.02
N GLU A 29 -27.72 -24.51 -12.64
CA GLU A 29 -26.82 -24.07 -11.56
C GLU A 29 -26.07 -22.76 -11.90
N LEU A 30 -25.63 -22.59 -13.15
CA LEU A 30 -24.79 -21.48 -13.59
C LEU A 30 -25.59 -20.36 -14.28
N GLY A 31 -26.92 -20.50 -14.39
CA GLY A 31 -27.79 -19.49 -14.99
C GLY A 31 -27.47 -19.22 -16.47
N ILE A 32 -27.21 -20.27 -17.24
CA ILE A 32 -26.90 -20.15 -18.67
C ILE A 32 -28.17 -19.76 -19.43
N SER A 33 -28.10 -18.69 -20.21
CA SER A 33 -29.27 -18.23 -20.97
C SER A 33 -29.60 -19.21 -22.11
N THR A 34 -30.87 -19.61 -22.19
CA THR A 34 -31.39 -20.49 -23.26
C THR A 34 -32.50 -19.79 -24.03
N THR A 35 -32.50 -19.93 -25.36
CA THR A 35 -33.59 -19.48 -26.23
C THR A 35 -34.37 -20.67 -26.76
N ASP A 36 -35.70 -20.58 -26.81
CA ASP A 36 -36.53 -21.57 -27.48
C ASP A 36 -36.67 -21.22 -28.97
N LYS A 37 -36.13 -22.08 -29.83
CA LYS A 37 -36.36 -22.03 -31.27
C LYS A 37 -36.88 -23.39 -31.72
N ASP A 38 -37.98 -23.39 -32.47
CA ASP A 38 -38.60 -24.61 -33.02
C ASP A 38 -39.02 -25.62 -31.92
N GLY A 39 -39.43 -25.12 -30.76
CA GLY A 39 -39.83 -25.95 -29.61
C GLY A 39 -38.68 -26.67 -28.91
N LYS A 40 -37.43 -26.31 -29.22
CA LYS A 40 -36.22 -26.87 -28.60
C LYS A 40 -35.39 -25.76 -27.97
N LYS A 41 -34.91 -26.01 -26.74
CA LYS A 41 -33.95 -25.15 -26.06
C LYS A 41 -32.62 -25.13 -26.82
N LYS A 42 -32.13 -23.93 -27.11
CA LYS A 42 -30.83 -23.68 -27.73
C LYS A 42 -30.03 -22.71 -26.86
N VAL A 43 -28.71 -22.85 -26.87
CA VAL A 43 -27.76 -22.03 -26.11
C VAL A 43 -26.88 -21.27 -27.09
N GLU A 44 -26.55 -20.03 -26.76
CA GLU A 44 -25.62 -19.26 -27.57
C GLU A 44 -24.17 -19.62 -27.25
N VAL A 45 -23.30 -19.67 -28.27
CA VAL A 45 -21.86 -19.95 -28.08
C VAL A 45 -21.19 -18.92 -27.16
N SER A 46 -21.61 -17.65 -27.21
CA SER A 46 -21.14 -16.58 -26.31
C SER A 46 -21.40 -16.92 -24.83
N GLU A 47 -22.58 -17.48 -24.53
CA GLU A 47 -22.95 -17.91 -23.19
C GLU A 47 -22.09 -19.09 -22.72
N LEU A 48 -21.75 -20.02 -23.61
CA LEU A 48 -20.84 -21.12 -23.29
C LEU A 48 -19.43 -20.62 -22.98
N ILE A 49 -18.90 -19.69 -23.78
CA ILE A 49 -17.57 -19.11 -23.55
C ILE A 49 -17.54 -18.30 -22.25
N ARG A 50 -18.63 -17.58 -21.92
CA ARG A 50 -18.73 -16.81 -20.67
C ARG A 50 -18.64 -17.71 -19.43
N VAL A 51 -19.29 -18.86 -19.47
CA VAL A 51 -19.49 -19.72 -18.29
C VAL A 51 -18.41 -20.80 -18.17
N PHE A 52 -17.96 -21.37 -19.29
CA PHE A 52 -16.98 -22.45 -19.32
C PHE A 52 -15.60 -22.03 -19.84
N GLY A 53 -15.44 -20.77 -20.26
CA GLY A 53 -14.17 -20.23 -20.76
C GLY A 53 -13.90 -20.54 -22.23
N SER A 54 -12.71 -20.18 -22.71
CA SER A 54 -12.28 -20.37 -24.12
C SER A 54 -11.83 -21.80 -24.46
N GLU A 55 -11.92 -22.74 -23.51
CA GLU A 55 -11.58 -24.16 -23.69
C GLU A 55 -12.72 -24.98 -24.32
N VAL A 56 -13.84 -24.32 -24.64
CA VAL A 56 -14.95 -24.89 -25.39
C VAL A 56 -14.41 -25.33 -26.76
N LYS A 57 -14.50 -26.64 -27.05
CA LYS A 57 -14.00 -27.26 -28.27
C LYS A 57 -14.82 -26.77 -29.46
N MET A 58 -14.52 -25.58 -29.97
CA MET A 58 -14.99 -25.14 -31.27
C MET A 58 -14.36 -26.08 -32.29
N ASN A 59 -15.15 -27.03 -32.79
CA ASN A 59 -14.77 -27.88 -33.90
C ASN A 59 -14.78 -27.03 -35.18
N ARG A 60 -13.84 -26.10 -35.28
CA ARG A 60 -13.54 -25.38 -36.50
C ARG A 60 -12.69 -26.30 -37.34
N GLU A 61 -13.37 -27.18 -38.07
CA GLU A 61 -13.07 -27.60 -39.45
C GLU A 61 -13.85 -28.87 -39.80
N GLU A 62 -15.03 -28.68 -40.41
CA GLU A 62 -15.49 -29.62 -41.42
C GLU A 62 -14.63 -29.45 -42.68
N VAL A 63 -13.51 -30.17 -42.78
CA VAL A 63 -13.01 -30.62 -44.09
C VAL A 63 -12.40 -32.03 -43.96
N SER A 64 -13.13 -33.00 -44.50
CA SER A 64 -12.66 -34.32 -44.91
C SER A 64 -12.23 -35.31 -43.81
N LYS A 65 -13.13 -36.24 -43.47
CA LYS A 65 -13.08 -37.60 -44.02
C LYS A 65 -14.19 -38.43 -43.36
N LYS A 66 -15.10 -38.92 -44.21
CA LYS A 66 -15.93 -40.08 -43.89
C LYS A 66 -15.03 -41.29 -43.61
N SER A 67 -15.56 -42.18 -42.78
CA SER A 67 -15.14 -43.57 -42.56
C SER A 67 -14.08 -43.78 -41.48
N ALA A 68 -14.52 -44.26 -40.31
CA ALA A 68 -14.21 -45.63 -39.91
C ALA A 68 -14.98 -46.00 -38.64
N ASP A 69 -15.86 -46.98 -38.81
CA ASP A 69 -16.36 -47.84 -37.75
C ASP A 69 -15.22 -48.48 -36.95
N ALA A 70 -15.60 -48.91 -35.75
CA ALA A 70 -14.81 -49.60 -34.76
C ALA A 70 -14.04 -50.84 -35.28
N VAL A 71 -13.08 -51.25 -34.46
CA VAL A 71 -12.45 -52.59 -34.37
C VAL A 71 -11.21 -52.81 -35.26
N GLN A 72 -10.00 -52.63 -34.69
CA GLN A 72 -9.14 -53.73 -34.21
C GLN A 72 -7.75 -53.20 -33.79
N THR A 73 -7.48 -53.30 -32.49
CA THR A 73 -6.15 -53.14 -31.91
C THR A 73 -5.26 -54.30 -32.35
N LYS A 74 -4.34 -54.05 -33.29
CA LYS A 74 -3.11 -54.82 -33.44
C LYS A 74 -1.96 -53.82 -33.57
N LEU A 75 -1.26 -53.62 -32.46
CA LEU A 75 -0.03 -52.83 -32.39
C LEU A 75 1.11 -53.57 -33.12
N PRO A 76 1.79 -52.95 -34.11
CA PRO A 76 3.11 -53.39 -34.51
C PRO A 76 4.14 -52.86 -33.50
N VAL A 77 4.67 -53.76 -32.67
CA VAL A 77 5.79 -53.51 -31.78
C VAL A 77 7.06 -53.45 -32.63
N SER A 78 7.52 -52.25 -32.97
CA SER A 78 8.92 -51.94 -33.28
C SER A 78 9.09 -50.45 -33.62
N ASN A 79 9.33 -49.61 -32.59
CA ASN A 79 10.07 -48.33 -32.59
C ASN A 79 9.80 -47.47 -31.31
N ASP A 80 8.90 -47.91 -30.44
CA ASP A 80 8.39 -47.13 -29.28
C ASP A 80 9.44 -46.61 -28.28
N THR A 81 10.58 -47.29 -28.09
CA THR A 81 11.54 -46.87 -27.05
C THR A 81 12.23 -45.54 -27.36
N LYS A 82 12.58 -45.29 -28.63
CA LYS A 82 13.21 -44.02 -29.04
C LYS A 82 12.21 -42.87 -28.99
N ASP A 83 10.95 -43.13 -29.36
CA ASP A 83 9.89 -42.12 -29.30
C ASP A 83 9.52 -41.77 -27.85
N LEU A 84 9.58 -42.75 -26.94
CA LEU A 84 9.43 -42.53 -25.51
C LEU A 84 10.61 -41.73 -24.92
N GLU A 85 11.86 -42.02 -25.30
CA GLU A 85 13.04 -41.26 -24.89
C GLU A 85 12.96 -39.78 -25.33
N ILE A 86 12.55 -39.55 -26.58
CA ILE A 86 12.33 -38.18 -27.10
C ILE A 86 11.23 -37.46 -26.30
N ARG A 87 10.17 -38.18 -25.95
CA ARG A 87 9.06 -37.61 -25.17
C ARG A 87 9.44 -37.30 -23.73
N ILE A 88 10.26 -38.15 -23.10
CA ILE A 88 10.80 -37.92 -21.76
C ILE A 88 11.70 -36.68 -21.79
N ALA A 89 12.63 -36.60 -22.73
CA ALA A 89 13.53 -35.44 -22.86
C ALA A 89 12.75 -34.13 -23.07
N ARG A 90 11.68 -34.16 -23.87
CA ARG A 90 10.80 -33.01 -24.06
C ARG A 90 10.06 -32.63 -22.77
N LEU A 91 9.49 -33.60 -22.06
CA LEU A 91 8.78 -33.36 -20.82
C LEU A 91 9.70 -32.83 -19.72
N GLU A 92 10.93 -33.32 -19.65
CA GLU A 92 11.96 -32.81 -18.73
C GLU A 92 12.32 -31.36 -19.05
N ALA A 93 12.49 -31.01 -20.33
CA ALA A 93 12.73 -29.64 -20.77
C ALA A 93 11.55 -28.69 -20.45
N ASP A 94 10.32 -29.13 -20.71
CA ASP A 94 9.11 -28.36 -20.39
C ASP A 94 8.99 -28.14 -18.87
N LEU A 95 9.29 -29.16 -18.07
CA LEU A 95 9.26 -29.09 -16.61
C LEU A 95 10.35 -28.16 -16.06
N GLU A 96 11.55 -28.17 -16.64
CA GLU A 96 12.62 -27.25 -16.27
C GLU A 96 12.27 -25.79 -16.62
N ALA A 97 11.68 -25.56 -17.80
CA ALA A 97 11.19 -24.24 -18.19
C ALA A 97 10.07 -23.74 -17.24
N GLU A 98 9.12 -24.61 -16.88
CA GLU A 98 8.05 -24.27 -15.93
C GLU A 98 8.61 -23.95 -14.55
N LYS A 99 9.58 -24.73 -14.04
CA LYS A 99 10.26 -24.45 -12.78
C LYS A 99 10.97 -23.10 -12.81
N LYS A 100 11.64 -22.76 -13.90
CA LYS A 100 12.32 -21.48 -14.06
C LYS A 100 11.34 -20.31 -14.05
N LEU A 101 10.26 -20.39 -14.83
CA LEU A 101 9.20 -19.38 -14.84
C LEU A 101 8.57 -19.20 -13.45
N ARG A 102 8.32 -20.32 -12.74
CA ARG A 102 7.79 -20.29 -11.38
C ARG A 102 8.77 -19.66 -10.39
N HIS A 103 10.06 -19.84 -10.58
CA HIS A 103 11.09 -19.20 -9.75
C HIS A 103 11.13 -17.70 -10.00
N GLU A 104 11.19 -17.26 -11.25
CA GLU A 104 11.15 -15.83 -11.64
C GLU A 104 9.87 -15.13 -11.12
N ALA A 105 8.73 -15.82 -11.19
CA ALA A 105 7.47 -15.31 -10.65
C ALA A 105 7.52 -15.17 -9.12
N LYS A 106 8.13 -16.13 -8.41
CA LYS A 106 8.30 -16.04 -6.95
C LYS A 106 9.22 -14.88 -6.55
N GLU A 107 10.35 -14.72 -7.24
CA GLU A 107 11.26 -13.60 -7.01
C GLU A 107 10.57 -12.26 -7.24
N SER A 108 9.78 -12.15 -8.32
CA SER A 108 8.95 -10.96 -8.59
C SER A 108 7.96 -10.69 -7.47
N ILE A 109 7.27 -11.73 -6.97
CA ILE A 109 6.33 -11.60 -5.84
C ILE A 109 7.05 -11.16 -4.56
N GLU A 110 8.23 -11.70 -4.26
CA GLU A 110 9.02 -11.29 -3.10
C GLU A 110 9.47 -9.84 -3.21
N TYR A 111 9.94 -9.42 -4.38
CA TYR A 111 10.27 -8.03 -4.66
C TYR A 111 9.07 -7.09 -4.45
N PHE A 112 7.91 -7.40 -5.04
CA PHE A 112 6.70 -6.59 -4.86
C PHE A 112 6.20 -6.56 -3.42
N LYS A 113 6.29 -7.69 -2.69
CA LYS A 113 5.97 -7.73 -1.25
C LYS A 113 6.90 -6.82 -0.45
N GLY A 114 8.19 -6.79 -0.77
CA GLY A 114 9.16 -5.89 -0.17
C GLY A 114 8.81 -4.42 -0.41
N GLN A 115 8.49 -4.06 -1.65
CA GLN A 115 8.07 -2.69 -1.99
C GLN A 115 6.80 -2.27 -1.24
N VAL A 116 5.78 -3.15 -1.20
CA VAL A 116 4.55 -2.86 -0.46
C VAL A 116 4.79 -2.72 1.04
N ALA A 117 5.73 -3.49 1.62
CA ALA A 117 6.09 -3.36 3.02
C ALA A 117 6.78 -2.00 3.30
N LEU A 118 7.73 -1.60 2.45
CA LEU A 118 8.38 -0.30 2.54
C LEU A 118 7.39 0.85 2.42
N GLU A 119 6.50 0.82 1.42
CA GLU A 119 5.45 1.83 1.27
C GLU A 119 4.53 1.90 2.50
N LYS A 120 4.18 0.75 3.10
CA LYS A 120 3.39 0.72 4.34
C LYS A 120 4.14 1.35 5.51
N GLU A 121 5.43 1.06 5.65
CA GLU A 121 6.25 1.70 6.68
C GLU A 121 6.37 3.22 6.47
N GLU A 122 6.59 3.66 5.24
CA GLU A 122 6.63 5.09 4.89
C GLU A 122 5.30 5.77 5.19
N LYS A 123 4.17 5.16 4.79
CA LYS A 123 2.83 5.66 5.12
C LYS A 123 2.62 5.75 6.62
N ASN A 124 2.98 4.72 7.38
CA ASN A 124 2.86 4.73 8.84
C ASN A 124 3.71 5.84 9.48
N LYS A 125 4.94 6.07 9.00
CA LYS A 125 5.79 7.17 9.46
C LYS A 125 5.15 8.52 9.16
N ILE A 126 4.62 8.71 7.95
CA ILE A 126 3.91 9.94 7.57
C ILE A 126 2.68 10.15 8.46
N THR A 127 1.88 9.11 8.70
CA THR A 127 0.74 9.16 9.61
C THR A 127 1.16 9.55 11.02
N LEU A 128 2.24 8.97 11.54
CA LEU A 128 2.77 9.33 12.86
C LEU A 128 3.22 10.80 12.93
N LEU A 129 3.89 11.30 11.89
CA LEU A 129 4.30 12.71 11.79
C LEU A 129 3.09 13.65 11.71
N LEU A 130 2.05 13.27 10.96
CA LEU A 130 0.80 14.03 10.89
C LEU A 130 0.07 14.04 12.23
N GLU A 131 0.05 12.92 12.94
CA GLU A 131 -0.51 12.86 14.30
C GLU A 131 0.28 13.72 15.29
N ASP A 132 1.61 13.71 15.24
CA ASP A 132 2.47 14.57 16.05
C ASP A 132 2.26 16.06 15.73
N HIS A 133 2.17 16.40 14.43
CA HIS A 133 1.87 17.76 13.99
C HIS A 133 0.46 18.22 14.41
N ASN A 134 -0.54 17.33 14.34
CA ASN A 134 -1.90 17.64 14.80
C ASN A 134 -1.94 17.85 16.32
N LYS A 135 -1.22 17.03 17.11
CA LYS A 135 -1.08 17.25 18.56
C LYS A 135 -0.37 18.58 18.87
N LYS A 136 0.69 18.89 18.14
CA LYS A 136 1.40 20.18 18.26
C LYS A 136 0.56 21.38 17.84
N GLN A 137 -0.45 21.20 16.99
CA GLN A 137 -1.39 22.25 16.63
C GLN A 137 -2.35 22.57 17.78
N ASP A 138 -2.73 21.57 18.58
CA ASP A 138 -3.38 21.78 19.88
C ASP A 138 -2.38 22.43 20.88
N ASP A 139 -1.11 22.03 20.85
CA ASP A 139 -0.04 22.66 21.65
C ASP A 139 0.30 24.09 21.22
N ALA A 140 -0.14 24.58 20.05
CA ALA A 140 0.13 25.96 19.63
C ALA A 140 -0.53 26.98 20.57
N GLN A 141 -1.68 26.61 21.16
CA GLN A 141 -2.30 27.41 22.22
C GLN A 141 -1.46 27.37 23.50
N ASP A 142 -0.89 26.23 23.86
CA ASP A 142 -0.06 26.08 25.06
C ASP A 142 1.31 26.74 24.90
N LEU A 143 1.93 26.66 23.72
CA LEU A 143 3.14 27.41 23.36
C LEU A 143 2.91 28.92 23.44
N SER A 144 1.73 29.42 23.04
CA SER A 144 1.38 30.84 23.18
C SER A 144 1.24 31.26 24.64
N LYS A 145 0.68 30.40 25.50
CA LYS A 145 0.57 30.64 26.94
C LYS A 145 1.95 30.63 27.61
N GLU A 146 2.81 29.70 27.21
CA GLU A 146 4.19 29.63 27.71
C GLU A 146 5.01 30.84 27.27
N MET A 147 4.88 31.28 26.02
CA MET A 147 5.52 32.52 25.54
C MET A 147 5.03 33.74 26.32
N ALA A 148 3.71 33.89 26.52
CA ALA A 148 3.16 34.99 27.32
C ALA A 148 3.64 34.96 28.79
N ALA A 149 3.74 33.77 29.38
CA ALA A 149 4.28 33.58 30.72
C ALA A 149 5.77 33.98 30.80
N LEU A 150 6.57 33.60 29.80
CA LEU A 150 7.98 33.99 29.71
C LEU A 150 8.15 35.50 29.51
N GLU A 151 7.37 36.13 28.62
CA GLU A 151 7.39 37.58 28.43
C GLU A 151 7.04 38.32 29.72
N SER A 152 6.01 37.86 30.44
CA SER A 152 5.64 38.46 31.74
C SER A 152 6.75 38.29 32.79
N ARG A 153 7.46 37.15 32.77
CA ARG A 153 8.57 36.89 33.68
C ARG A 153 9.79 37.77 33.36
N ILE A 154 10.10 37.95 32.09
CA ILE A 154 11.17 38.84 31.62
C ILE A 154 10.84 40.28 32.00
N ALA A 155 9.62 40.75 31.72
CA ALA A 155 9.19 42.10 32.11
C ALA A 155 9.30 42.32 33.63
N ASN A 156 8.90 41.33 34.45
CA ASN A 156 9.04 41.40 35.90
C ASN A 156 10.49 41.36 36.38
N GLN A 157 11.40 40.71 35.65
CA GLN A 157 12.83 40.74 35.95
C GLN A 157 13.45 42.09 35.58
N GLU A 158 13.08 42.66 34.44
CA GLU A 158 13.55 43.98 34.02
C GLU A 158 13.09 45.10 34.95
N THR A 159 11.83 45.05 35.43
CA THR A 159 11.33 46.03 36.40
C THR A 159 12.06 45.91 37.73
N LYS A 160 12.26 44.70 38.26
CA LYS A 160 13.05 44.48 39.48
C LYS A 160 14.49 44.95 39.34
N ALA A 161 15.15 44.64 38.21
CA ALA A 161 16.52 45.08 37.96
C ALA A 161 16.62 46.62 37.92
N LYS A 162 15.65 47.30 37.29
CA LYS A 162 15.57 48.77 37.31
C LYS A 162 15.39 49.32 38.72
N GLU A 163 14.48 48.75 39.51
CA GLU A 163 14.27 49.17 40.90
C GLU A 163 15.52 48.98 41.77
N GLU A 164 16.22 47.86 41.64
CA GLU A 164 17.48 47.60 42.35
C GLU A 164 18.56 48.60 41.95
N GLN A 165 18.69 48.89 40.66
CA GLN A 165 19.65 49.88 40.15
C GLN A 165 19.35 51.28 40.70
N GLU A 166 18.07 51.68 40.75
CA GLU A 166 17.66 52.95 41.35
C GLU A 166 17.95 53.01 42.85
N ARG A 167 17.67 51.94 43.59
CA ARG A 167 17.98 51.83 45.03
C ARG A 167 19.48 51.93 45.27
N ALA A 168 20.28 51.22 44.48
CA ALA A 168 21.75 51.26 44.57
C ALA A 168 22.28 52.67 44.28
N GLN A 169 21.75 53.36 43.27
CA GLN A 169 22.12 54.75 42.97
C GLN A 169 21.75 55.72 44.11
N LYS A 170 20.57 55.56 44.73
CA LYS A 170 20.14 56.38 45.88
C LYS A 170 21.08 56.17 47.07
N ILE A 171 21.40 54.93 47.40
CA ILE A 171 22.35 54.58 48.48
C ILE A 171 23.74 55.15 48.20
N LEU A 172 24.21 55.05 46.96
CA LEU A 172 25.52 55.61 46.57
C LEU A 172 25.56 57.12 46.77
N ARG A 173 24.52 57.85 46.34
CA ARG A 173 24.42 59.31 46.53
C ARG A 173 24.40 59.69 48.01
N GLN A 174 23.65 58.96 48.84
CA GLN A 174 23.61 59.18 50.29
C GLN A 174 24.98 58.95 50.92
N ASN A 175 25.65 57.84 50.59
CA ASN A 175 26.99 57.55 51.08
C ASN A 175 28.02 58.60 50.66
N GLN A 176 27.95 59.10 49.42
CA GLN A 176 28.81 60.19 48.95
C GLN A 176 28.54 61.50 49.71
N ALA A 177 27.27 61.83 49.96
CA ALA A 177 26.88 63.02 50.73
C ALA A 177 27.38 62.93 52.18
N LEU A 178 27.21 61.77 52.83
CA LEU A 178 27.69 61.51 54.19
C LEU A 178 29.21 61.59 54.27
N LYS A 179 29.95 61.02 53.30
CA LYS A 179 31.42 61.15 53.22
C LYS A 179 31.86 62.61 53.10
N LYS A 180 31.22 63.39 52.22
CA LYS A 180 31.51 64.82 52.07
C LYS A 180 31.22 65.60 53.35
N ALA A 181 30.10 65.31 54.03
CA ALA A 181 29.76 65.92 55.31
C ALA A 181 30.79 65.57 56.40
N LEU A 182 31.22 64.31 56.49
CA LEU A 182 32.24 63.85 57.43
C LEU A 182 33.59 64.55 57.19
N GLU A 183 34.03 64.66 55.94
CA GLU A 183 35.26 65.40 55.60
C GLU A 183 35.14 66.90 55.91
N ALA A 184 33.98 67.50 55.69
CA ALA A 184 33.70 68.87 56.10
C ALA A 184 33.73 69.06 57.64
N GLU A 185 33.28 68.08 58.42
CA GLU A 185 33.37 68.10 59.88
C GLU A 185 34.81 67.91 60.36
N LYS A 186 35.56 66.96 59.79
CA LYS A 186 36.99 66.75 60.11
C LYS A 186 37.81 67.99 59.83
N THR A 187 37.61 68.63 58.68
CA THR A 187 38.34 69.87 58.33
C THR A 187 37.95 71.02 59.26
N LYS A 188 36.67 71.22 59.56
CA LYS A 188 36.25 72.23 60.57
C LYS A 188 36.87 71.97 61.95
N SER A 189 36.94 70.72 62.39
CA SER A 189 37.60 70.33 63.66
C SER A 189 39.12 70.59 63.62
N PHE A 190 39.76 70.27 62.50
CA PHE A 190 41.17 70.54 62.26
C PHE A 190 41.48 72.05 62.27
N TRP A 191 40.71 72.86 61.56
CA TRP A 191 40.86 74.32 61.56
C TRP A 191 40.58 74.94 62.92
N ARG A 192 39.60 74.43 63.69
CA ARG A 192 39.37 74.86 65.09
C ARG A 192 40.52 74.53 66.03
N LYS A 193 41.26 73.44 65.80
CA LYS A 193 42.40 73.02 66.64
C LYS A 193 43.71 73.74 66.30
N LEU A 194 43.82 74.27 65.08
CA LEU A 194 45.02 74.97 64.60
C LEU A 194 44.97 76.49 64.79
N PHE A 195 43.77 77.08 64.86
CA PHE A 195 43.59 78.54 64.91
C PHE A 195 42.63 79.01 66.02
N GLY A 196 42.28 78.13 66.97
CA GLY A 196 41.55 78.45 68.20
C GLY A 196 42.38 78.09 69.41
#